data_AF-A0A3N5GMI8-F1
#
_entry.id   AF-A0A3N5GMI8-F1
#
_cell.length_a   1.000
_cell.length_b   1.000
_cell.length_c   1.000
_cell.angle_alpha   90.00
_cell.angle_beta   90.00
_cell.angle_gamma   90.00
#
_symmetry.space_group_name_H-M   'P 1'
#
loop_
_entity.id
_entity.type
_entity.pdbx_description
1 polymer ?
#
loop_
_entity_poly.entity_id
_entity_poly.type
_entity_poly.pdbx_seq_one_letter_code
_entity_poly.pdbx_strand_id
1 'polypeptide(L)'
;MSQWRIYYDDGSTYDGPVDLAPCDGVIVVAQADADVGREILHLKDFYYWERDRWFGCDLYGLWDYLRRPGWKKTLAGRNTEHRNYSAIYQRALDDDDLPPKSARHMNEAPRRA
;
A
#
# COMPACT_ATOMS: atom_id res chain seq x y z
N MET A 1 -12.18 -3.17 -12.53
CA MET A 1 -11.04 -3.80 -11.83
C MET A 1 -10.33 -2.70 -11.06
N SER A 2 -10.07 -2.90 -9.77
CA SER A 2 -9.35 -1.90 -8.97
C SER A 2 -7.92 -1.77 -9.47
N GLN A 3 -7.50 -0.58 -9.86
CA GLN A 3 -6.13 -0.32 -10.28
C GLN A 3 -5.27 0.01 -9.06
N TRP A 4 -4.10 -0.61 -8.95
CA TRP A 4 -3.19 -0.39 -7.83
C TRP A 4 -1.73 -0.56 -8.29
N ARG A 5 -0.81 -0.01 -7.52
CA ARG A 5 0.64 -0.13 -7.73
C ARG A 5 1.37 -0.14 -6.40
N ILE A 6 2.34 -1.04 -6.28
CA ILE A 6 3.23 -1.18 -5.12
C ILE A 6 4.57 -0.54 -5.46
N TYR A 7 5.15 0.21 -4.54
CA TYR A 7 6.46 0.85 -4.67
C TYR A 7 7.40 0.29 -3.60
N TYR A 8 8.57 -0.16 -4.05
CA TYR A 8 9.54 -0.88 -3.23
C TYR A 8 10.74 -0.01 -2.83
N ASP A 9 11.49 -0.47 -1.85
CA ASP A 9 12.67 0.20 -1.29
C ASP A 9 13.83 0.36 -2.28
N ASP A 10 13.92 -0.53 -3.27
CA ASP A 10 14.87 -0.44 -4.39
C ASP A 10 14.41 0.51 -5.51
N GLY A 11 13.23 1.13 -5.37
CA GLY A 11 12.64 2.02 -6.36
C GLY A 11 11.91 1.31 -7.49
N SER A 12 11.84 -0.02 -7.50
CA SER A 12 10.99 -0.78 -8.42
C SER A 12 9.50 -0.61 -8.09
N THR A 13 8.65 -0.99 -9.05
CA THR A 13 7.19 -0.95 -8.89
C THR A 13 6.54 -2.22 -9.41
N TYR A 14 5.38 -2.58 -8.86
CA TYR A 14 4.61 -3.75 -9.30
C TYR A 14 3.10 -3.44 -9.35
N ASP A 15 2.45 -3.81 -10.46
CA ASP A 15 1.02 -3.62 -10.74
C ASP A 15 0.40 -4.84 -11.48
N GLY A 16 1.07 -5.99 -11.42
CA GLY A 16 0.63 -7.24 -12.04
C GLY A 16 -0.34 -8.07 -11.19
N PRO A 17 -0.50 -9.38 -11.47
CA PRO A 17 -1.33 -10.27 -10.67
C PRO A 17 -0.99 -10.25 -9.19
N VAL A 18 -2.02 -10.11 -8.35
CA VAL A 18 -1.87 -9.92 -6.89
C VAL A 18 -1.13 -11.07 -6.20
N ASP A 19 -1.29 -12.31 -6.67
CA ASP A 19 -0.62 -13.49 -6.15
C ASP A 19 0.90 -13.45 -6.38
N LEU A 20 1.34 -12.82 -7.48
CA LEU A 20 2.73 -12.72 -7.89
C LEU A 20 3.47 -11.49 -7.37
N ALA A 21 2.78 -10.57 -6.66
CA ALA A 21 3.42 -9.38 -6.10
C ALA A 21 4.57 -9.76 -5.13
N PRO A 22 5.79 -9.22 -5.28
CA PRO A 22 6.87 -9.43 -4.31
C PRO A 22 6.45 -9.04 -2.89
N CYS A 23 6.72 -9.92 -1.92
CA CYS A 23 6.19 -9.80 -0.57
C CYS A 23 6.97 -8.83 0.33
N ASP A 24 8.21 -8.52 0.02
CA ASP A 24 9.10 -7.74 0.90
C ASP A 24 9.47 -6.39 0.28
N GLY A 25 9.99 -5.48 1.10
CA GLY A 25 10.52 -4.20 0.62
C GLY A 25 9.45 -3.14 0.35
N VAL A 26 8.20 -3.36 0.75
CA VAL A 26 7.10 -2.45 0.41
C VAL A 26 7.21 -1.13 1.18
N ILE A 27 7.24 -0.02 0.46
CA ILE A 27 7.25 1.33 1.04
C ILE A 27 5.88 1.99 0.94
N VAL A 28 5.25 1.90 -0.24
CA VAL A 28 3.92 2.48 -0.51
C VAL A 28 3.08 1.52 -1.34
N VAL A 29 1.78 1.48 -1.07
CA VAL A 29 0.78 0.94 -2.00
C VAL A 29 -0.18 2.07 -2.38
N ALA A 30 -0.25 2.40 -3.66
CA ALA A 30 -1.23 3.34 -4.19
C ALA A 30 -2.35 2.56 -4.87
N GLN A 31 -3.60 2.92 -4.61
CA GLN A 31 -4.75 2.25 -5.22
C GLN A 31 -5.86 3.24 -5.57
N ALA A 32 -6.55 3.00 -6.68
CA ALA A 32 -7.70 3.78 -7.08
C ALA A 32 -8.79 3.71 -5.99
N ASP A 33 -9.37 4.86 -5.67
CA ASP A 33 -10.41 5.01 -4.66
C ASP A 33 -11.51 5.91 -5.22
N ALA A 34 -12.76 5.47 -5.13
CA ALA A 34 -13.88 6.17 -5.75
C ALA A 34 -14.18 7.53 -5.09
N ASP A 35 -13.84 7.69 -3.81
CA ASP A 35 -14.17 8.88 -3.04
C ASP A 35 -13.07 9.95 -3.15
N VAL A 36 -11.81 9.53 -3.15
CA VAL A 36 -10.66 10.45 -3.09
C VAL A 36 -9.73 10.37 -4.31
N GLY A 37 -10.11 9.64 -5.34
CA GLY A 37 -9.34 9.38 -6.56
C GLY A 37 -8.29 8.28 -6.36
N ARG A 38 -7.36 8.47 -5.42
CA ARG A 38 -6.47 7.39 -4.97
C ARG A 38 -6.24 7.41 -3.46
N GLU A 39 -6.22 6.22 -2.89
CA GLU A 39 -5.74 5.98 -1.53
C GLU A 39 -4.24 5.67 -1.57
N ILE A 40 -3.47 6.25 -0.64
CA ILE A 40 -2.05 5.94 -0.45
C ILE A 40 -1.88 5.24 0.89
N LEU A 41 -1.57 3.94 0.86
CA LEU A 41 -1.23 3.16 2.04
C LEU A 41 0.29 3.21 2.26
N HIS A 42 0.71 3.67 3.43
CA HIS A 42 2.12 3.84 3.78
C HIS A 42 2.30 3.75 5.30
N LEU A 43 3.54 3.56 5.75
CA LEU A 43 3.91 3.46 7.17
C LEU A 43 3.13 2.35 7.91
N LYS A 44 2.96 1.20 7.26
CA LYS A 44 2.35 0.00 7.84
C LYS A 44 3.38 -1.10 7.93
N ASP A 45 3.32 -1.89 8.99
CA ASP A 45 4.17 -3.07 9.17
C ASP A 45 3.81 -4.15 8.14
N PHE A 46 2.52 -4.27 7.85
CA PHE A 46 2.00 -5.25 6.91
C PHE A 46 0.91 -4.65 6.03
N TYR A 47 0.79 -5.22 4.84
CA TYR A 47 -0.32 -5.00 3.92
C TYR A 47 -0.96 -6.33 3.60
N TYR A 48 -2.28 -6.36 3.39
CA TYR A 48 -2.99 -7.57 2.99
C TYR A 48 -4.04 -7.28 1.92
N TRP A 49 -4.31 -8.29 1.08
CA TRP A 49 -5.31 -8.21 0.04
C TRP A 49 -6.63 -8.83 0.49
N GLU A 50 -7.72 -8.08 0.40
CA GLU A 50 -9.06 -8.58 0.68
C GLU A 50 -10.08 -7.79 -0.15
N ARG A 51 -11.09 -8.45 -0.72
CA ARG A 51 -12.18 -7.80 -1.48
C ARG A 51 -11.67 -6.81 -2.55
N ASP A 52 -10.73 -7.27 -3.37
CA ASP A 52 -10.16 -6.53 -4.49
C ASP A 52 -9.48 -5.18 -4.14
N ARG A 53 -8.92 -5.08 -2.93
CA ARG A 53 -8.10 -3.94 -2.52
C ARG A 53 -7.05 -4.32 -1.48
N TRP A 54 -6.04 -3.47 -1.34
CA TRP A 54 -5.06 -3.55 -0.28
C TRP A 54 -5.55 -2.84 0.97
N PHE A 55 -5.10 -3.36 2.12
CA PHE A 55 -5.29 -2.77 3.43
C PHE A 55 -3.99 -2.81 4.20
N GLY A 56 -3.76 -1.81 5.04
CA GLY A 56 -2.63 -1.78 5.97
C GLY A 56 -3.01 -2.29 7.36
N CYS A 57 -2.12 -3.02 8.03
CA CYS A 57 -2.29 -3.43 9.42
C CYS A 57 -0.97 -3.48 10.19
N ASP A 58 -1.10 -3.66 11.50
CA ASP A 58 -0.02 -4.06 12.39
C ASP A 58 0.02 -5.59 12.54
N LEU A 59 0.90 -6.09 13.41
CA LEU A 59 1.07 -7.52 13.65
C LEU A 59 -0.22 -8.21 14.12
N TYR A 60 -1.02 -7.59 15.00
CA TYR A 60 -2.27 -8.20 15.48
C TYR A 60 -3.32 -8.26 14.39
N GLY A 61 -3.47 -7.19 13.62
CA GLY A 61 -4.35 -7.18 12.45
C GLY A 61 -3.95 -8.22 11.39
N LEU A 62 -2.65 -8.47 11.22
CA LEU A 62 -2.15 -9.55 10.37
C LEU A 62 -2.59 -10.93 10.88
N TRP A 63 -2.40 -11.22 12.17
CA TRP A 63 -2.85 -12.51 12.75
C TRP A 63 -4.35 -12.70 12.62
N ASP A 64 -5.14 -11.65 12.85
CA ASP A 64 -6.59 -11.68 12.67
C ASP A 64 -6.98 -11.98 11.23
N TYR A 65 -6.28 -11.40 10.24
CA TYR A 65 -6.48 -11.70 8.82
C TYR A 65 -6.12 -13.16 8.50
N LEU A 66 -4.94 -13.63 8.93
CA LEU A 66 -4.45 -14.98 8.64
C LEU A 66 -5.32 -16.09 9.25
N ARG A 67 -6.01 -15.81 10.37
CA ARG A 67 -6.95 -16.75 11.00
C ARG A 67 -8.24 -16.94 10.22
N ARG A 68 -8.60 -16.04 9.30
CA ARG A 68 -9.82 -16.16 8.50
C ARG A 68 -9.62 -17.23 7.42
N PRO A 69 -10.64 -18.03 7.06
CA PRO A 69 -10.53 -19.01 5.99
C PRO A 69 -10.31 -18.34 4.62
N GLY A 70 -9.88 -19.13 3.63
CA GLY A 70 -9.70 -18.70 2.24
C GLY A 70 -8.26 -18.26 1.90
N TRP A 71 -8.04 -17.96 0.63
CA TRP A 71 -6.74 -17.51 0.12
C TRP A 71 -6.24 -16.25 0.85
N LYS A 72 -4.91 -16.14 1.00
CA LYS A 72 -4.24 -15.06 1.73
C LYS A 72 -3.10 -14.50 0.91
N LYS A 73 -3.02 -13.17 0.84
CA LYS A 73 -1.84 -12.46 0.35
C LYS A 73 -1.52 -11.32 1.28
N THR A 74 -0.25 -11.27 1.66
CA THR A 74 0.31 -10.30 2.59
C THR A 74 1.64 -9.80 2.04
N LEU A 75 1.96 -8.55 2.37
CA LEU A 75 3.24 -7.92 2.09
C LEU A 75 3.81 -7.37 3.40
N ALA A 76 5.13 -7.36 3.53
CA ALA A 76 5.87 -6.78 4.63
C ALA A 76 6.33 -5.37 4.25
N GLY A 77 5.92 -4.40 5.08
CA GLY A 77 6.44 -3.05 5.01
C GLY A 77 7.92 -3.01 5.36
N ARG A 78 8.66 -2.10 4.72
CA ARG A 78 10.09 -1.90 4.96
C ARG A 78 10.34 -0.54 5.58
N ASN A 79 11.17 -0.52 6.62
CA ASN A 79 11.75 0.72 7.11
C ASN A 79 12.93 1.16 6.22
N THR A 80 13.00 2.43 5.88
CA THR A 80 14.03 3.01 5.02
C THR A 80 14.36 4.43 5.48
N GLU A 81 15.42 5.02 4.93
CA GLU A 81 15.78 6.40 5.22
C GLU A 81 14.68 7.37 4.77
N HIS A 82 14.46 8.43 5.55
CA HIS A 82 13.42 9.44 5.27
C HIS A 82 13.48 10.01 3.85
N ARG A 83 14.69 10.21 3.30
CA ARG A 83 14.89 10.71 1.94
C ARG A 83 14.35 9.73 0.89
N ASN A 84 14.64 8.44 1.04
CA ASN A 84 14.17 7.40 0.12
C ASN A 84 12.65 7.25 0.22
N TYR A 85 12.13 7.20 1.44
CA TYR A 85 10.69 7.19 1.69
C TYR A 85 9.99 8.38 1.02
N SER A 86 10.50 9.60 1.23
CA SER A 86 9.89 10.83 0.68
C SER A 86 9.87 10.82 -0.84
N ALA A 87 10.94 10.36 -1.47
CA ALA A 87 11.03 10.25 -2.94
C ALA A 87 10.02 9.23 -3.50
N ILE A 88 9.92 8.05 -2.87
CA ILE A 88 8.98 7.01 -3.27
C ILE A 88 7.53 7.45 -3.05
N TYR A 89 7.25 8.06 -1.90
CA TYR A 89 5.93 8.59 -1.58
C TYR A 89 5.50 9.68 -2.56
N GLN A 90 6.39 10.60 -2.91
CA GLN A 90 6.10 11.62 -3.91
C GLN A 90 5.85 11.00 -5.28
N ARG A 91 6.65 10.01 -5.70
CA ARG A 91 6.41 9.27 -6.94
C ARG A 91 5.04 8.58 -6.98
N ALA A 92 4.57 8.05 -5.85
CA ALA A 92 3.24 7.46 -5.74
C ALA A 92 2.10 8.48 -5.77
N LEU A 93 2.34 9.71 -5.29
CA LEU A 93 1.39 10.82 -5.42
C LEU A 93 1.28 11.31 -6.88
N ASP A 94 2.40 11.35 -7.58
CA ASP A 94 2.52 11.89 -8.93
C ASP A 94 2.31 10.81 -10.03
N ASP A 95 1.86 9.61 -9.66
CA ASP A 95 1.69 8.52 -10.62
C ASP A 95 0.49 8.77 -11.55
N ASP A 96 0.75 9.16 -12.80
CA ASP A 96 -0.29 9.52 -13.77
C ASP A 96 -1.17 8.34 -14.23
N ASP A 97 -0.77 7.09 -13.97
CA ASP A 97 -1.58 5.92 -14.34
C ASP A 97 -2.77 5.73 -13.38
N LEU A 98 -2.73 6.33 -12.19
CA LEU A 98 -3.80 6.26 -11.20
C LEU A 98 -4.65 7.54 -11.23
N PRO A 99 -5.92 7.51 -10.76
CA PRO A 99 -6.73 8.72 -10.70
C PRO A 99 -6.08 9.77 -9.79
N PRO A 100 -6.17 11.07 -10.13
CA PRO A 100 -5.54 12.12 -9.35
C PRO A 100 -6.18 12.21 -7.97
N LYS A 101 -5.35 12.47 -6.95
CA LYS A 101 -5.81 12.55 -5.57
C LYS A 101 -6.58 13.85 -5.31
N SER A 102 -7.83 13.75 -4.91
CA SER A 102 -8.69 14.91 -4.59
C SER A 102 -8.70 15.24 -3.09
N ALA A 103 -8.50 14.24 -2.23
CA ALA A 103 -8.48 14.37 -0.77
C ALA A 103 -7.61 13.28 -0.11
N ARG A 104 -7.45 13.37 1.22
CA ARG A 104 -6.77 12.34 2.03
C ARG A 104 -7.78 11.67 2.95
N HIS A 105 -7.75 10.35 3.01
CA HIS A 105 -8.46 9.62 4.05
C HIS A 105 -7.77 9.82 5.42
N MET A 106 -8.53 9.74 6.51
CA MET A 106 -7.97 9.90 7.88
C MET A 106 -6.86 8.89 8.20
N ASN A 107 -6.93 7.69 7.62
CA ASN A 107 -5.97 6.60 7.81
C ASN A 107 -4.63 6.81 7.06
N GLU A 108 -4.55 7.81 6.18
CA GLU A 108 -3.34 8.21 5.45
C GLU A 108 -2.55 9.31 6.16
N ALA A 109 -3.20 10.07 7.04
CA ALA A 109 -2.53 11.13 7.77
C ALA A 109 -1.49 10.51 8.72
N PRO A 110 -0.26 11.06 8.78
CA PRO A 110 0.70 10.62 9.79
C PRO A 110 0.04 10.78 11.16
N ARG A 111 0.05 9.70 11.95
CA ARG A 111 -0.37 9.78 13.36
C ARG A 111 0.48 10.88 13.98
N ARG A 112 -0.14 12.00 14.36
CA ARG A 112 0.55 13.01 15.19
C ARG A 112 0.92 12.28 16.48
N ALA A 113 2.21 12.13 16.71
CA ALA A 113 2.75 11.67 17.98
C ALA A 113 2.38 12.67 19.09
#